data_AF-A0A381RQZ2-F1
#
_entry.id   AF-A0A381RQZ2-F1
#
_cell.length_a   1.000
_cell.length_b   1.000
_cell.length_c   1.000
_cell.angle_alpha   90.00
_cell.angle_beta   90.00
_cell.angle_gamma   90.00
#
_symmetry.space_group_name_H-M   'P 1'
#
loop_
_entity.id
_entity.type
_entity.pdbx_description
1 polymer ?
#
loop_
_entity_poly.entity_id
_entity_poly.type
_entity_poly.pdbx_seq_one_letter_code
_entity_poly.pdbx_strand_id
1 'polypeptide(L)' 'MSSFLEERKDLAAAYRWCERCGFHEGVDNHLSVMISSSPPRFLINPRGRHWSRMTPDSLL' A
#
# COMPACT_ATOMS: atom_id res chain seq x y z
N MET A 1 6.05 -6.66 -16.26
CA MET A 1 4.96 -7.05 -15.34
C MET A 1 5.45 -6.86 -13.93
N SER A 2 4.72 -6.12 -13.11
CA SER A 2 5.07 -5.95 -11.68
C SER A 2 4.99 -7.31 -10.98
N SER A 3 6.03 -7.71 -10.25
CA SER A 3 5.95 -8.88 -9.39
C SER A 3 5.00 -8.58 -8.21
N PHE A 4 4.37 -9.62 -7.66
CA PHE A 4 3.44 -9.51 -6.50
C PHE A 4 2.16 -8.73 -6.82
N LEU A 5 1.54 -8.99 -7.98
CA LEU A 5 0.38 -8.24 -8.46
C LEU A 5 -0.83 -8.33 -7.52
N GLU A 6 -1.10 -9.50 -6.94
CA GLU A 6 -2.26 -9.66 -6.05
C GLU A 6 -2.04 -8.94 -4.72
N GLU A 7 -0.86 -9.05 -4.12
CA GLU A 7 -0.51 -8.32 -2.90
C GLU A 7 -0.57 -6.80 -3.11
N ARG A 8 -0.15 -6.33 -4.30
CA ARG A 8 -0.27 -4.91 -4.68
C ARG A 8 -1.71 -4.47 -4.86
N LYS A 9 -2.59 -5.32 -5.41
CA LYS A 9 -4.03 -5.04 -5.56
C LYS A 9 -4.72 -4.99 -4.21
N ASP A 10 -4.46 -5.96 -3.35
CA ASP A 10 -5.04 -6.03 -2.01
C ASP A 10 -4.60 -4.85 -1.14
N LEU A 11 -3.31 -4.55 -1.12
CA LEU A 11 -2.79 -3.42 -0.35
C LEU A 11 -3.32 -2.09 -0.89
N ALA A 12 -3.40 -1.89 -2.21
CA ALA A 12 -4.00 -0.69 -2.79
C ALA A 12 -5.51 -0.56 -2.45
N ALA A 13 -6.24 -1.67 -2.42
CA ALA A 13 -7.63 -1.70 -2.00
C ALA A 13 -7.78 -1.37 -0.50
N ALA A 14 -6.89 -1.88 0.35
CA ALA A 14 -6.87 -1.59 1.79
C ALA A 14 -6.70 -0.10 2.05
N TYR A 15 -5.73 0.58 1.39
CA TYR A 15 -5.58 2.03 1.50
C TYR A 15 -6.87 2.79 1.16
N ARG A 16 -7.53 2.43 0.06
CA ARG A 16 -8.76 3.11 -0.38
C ARG A 16 -9.93 2.85 0.57
N TRP A 17 -10.02 1.66 1.15
CA TRP A 17 -11.03 1.38 2.17
C TRP A 17 -10.77 2.12 3.48
N CYS A 18 -9.52 2.11 3.95
CA CYS A 18 -9.16 2.86 5.15
C CYS A 18 -9.33 4.38 4.97
N GLU A 19 -9.12 4.90 3.76
CA GLU A 19 -9.46 6.29 3.43
C GLU A 19 -10.96 6.57 3.53
N ARG A 20 -11.81 5.70 2.97
CA ARG A 20 -13.29 5.80 3.10
C ARG A 20 -13.76 5.75 4.56
N CYS A 21 -13.02 5.07 5.42
CA CYS A 21 -13.29 4.99 6.86
C CYS A 21 -12.65 6.13 7.68
N GLY A 22 -11.86 7.02 7.07
CA GLY A 22 -11.24 8.16 7.75
C GLY A 22 -9.93 7.85 8.50
N PHE A 23 -9.22 6.77 8.17
CA PHE A 23 -8.00 6.33 8.90
C PHE A 23 -6.66 6.84 8.31
N HIS A 24 -6.69 7.78 7.36
CA HIS A 24 -5.53 8.09 6.51
C HIS A 24 -4.52 9.10 7.11
N GLU A 25 -4.79 9.71 8.27
CA GLU A 25 -3.94 10.73 8.94
C GLU A 25 -3.22 11.69 7.96
N GLY A 26 -3.98 12.28 7.03
CA GLY A 26 -3.40 13.06 5.94
C GLY A 26 -2.58 12.19 4.98
N VAL A 27 -1.25 12.31 5.05
CA VAL A 27 -0.29 11.61 4.15
C VAL A 27 0.87 10.93 4.89
N ASP A 28 0.84 10.95 6.22
CA ASP A 28 1.96 10.48 7.06
C ASP A 28 1.82 9.01 7.49
N ASN A 29 0.60 8.46 7.48
CA ASN A 29 0.36 7.07 7.86
C ASN A 29 0.76 6.07 6.74
N HIS A 30 1.04 4.83 7.13
CA HIS A 30 1.45 3.74 6.25
C HIS A 30 0.74 2.42 6.59
N LEU A 31 0.55 1.61 5.55
CA LEU A 31 0.24 0.19 5.65
C LEU A 31 1.38 -0.57 4.95
N SER A 32 1.63 -1.80 5.33
CA SER A 32 2.59 -2.64 4.62
C SER A 32 2.16 -4.09 4.63
N VAL A 33 2.64 -4.86 3.64
CA VAL A 33 2.43 -6.30 3.57
C VAL A 33 3.73 -7.00 3.22
N MET A 34 4.04 -8.10 3.93
CA MET A 34 5.22 -8.91 3.67
C MET A 34 5.03 -9.72 2.38
N ILE A 35 6.02 -9.71 1.49
CA ILE A 35 6.03 -10.43 0.20
C ILE A 35 7.15 -11.49 0.11
N SER A 36 8.04 -11.52 1.09
CA SER A 36 9.13 -12.50 1.21
C SER A 36 9.55 -12.55 2.66
N SER A 37 9.78 -13.76 3.19
CA SER A 37 10.25 -13.97 4.57
C SER A 37 11.77 -14.15 4.66
N SER A 38 12.44 -14.50 3.56
CA SER A 38 13.89 -14.71 3.52
C SER A 38 14.50 -14.32 2.15
N PRO A 39 15.11 -13.12 2.00
CA PRO A 39 15.16 -12.05 2.99
C PRO A 39 13.76 -11.42 3.20
N PRO A 40 13.50 -10.82 4.38
CA PRO A 40 12.29 -10.04 4.61
C PRO A 40 12.14 -8.91 3.59
N ARG A 41 11.02 -8.88 2.87
CA ARG A 41 10.63 -7.77 1.98
C ARG A 41 9.17 -7.43 2.18
N PHE A 42 8.86 -6.15 2.02
CA PHE A 42 7.52 -5.59 2.21
C PHE A 42 7.17 -4.66 1.07
N LEU A 43 5.88 -4.58 0.74
CA LEU A 43 5.33 -3.48 -0.05
C LEU A 43 4.87 -2.38 0.90
N ILE A 44 5.02 -1.12 0.48
CA ILE A 44 4.59 0.06 1.27
C ILE A 44 4.13 1.21 0.36
N ASN A 45 3.35 2.16 0.89
CA ASN A 45 3.03 3.41 0.21
C ASN A 45 4.27 4.30 0.03
N PRO A 46 4.37 5.03 -1.09
CA PRO A 46 5.36 6.08 -1.25
C PRO A 46 5.03 7.25 -0.33
N ARG A 47 6.07 7.86 0.22
CA ARG A 47 5.96 9.02 1.12
C ARG A 47 5.15 10.16 0.48
N GLY A 48 4.21 10.72 1.23
CA GLY A 48 3.44 11.90 0.83
C GLY A 48 2.30 11.64 -0.17
N ARG A 49 2.02 10.37 -0.50
CA ARG A 49 0.89 10.01 -1.36
C ARG A 49 -0.35 9.72 -0.53
N HIS A 50 -1.39 10.52 -0.74
CA HIS A 50 -2.68 10.32 -0.08
C HIS A 50 -3.30 8.96 -0.44
N TRP A 51 -3.91 8.30 0.54
CA TRP A 51 -4.44 6.94 0.42
C TRP A 51 -5.52 6.80 -0.66
N SER A 52 -6.34 7.83 -0.90
CA SER A 52 -7.32 7.86 -2.00
C SER A 52 -6.72 7.74 -3.41
N ARG A 53 -5.41 7.97 -3.56
CA ARG A 53 -4.68 7.94 -4.84
C ARG A 53 -3.80 6.71 -5.02
N MET A 54 -3.89 5.74 -4.11
CA MET A 54 -3.10 4.52 -4.17
C MET A 54 -3.58 3.62 -5.32
N THR A 55 -2.62 3.06 -6.04
CA THR A 55 -2.79 2.04 -7.09
C THR A 55 -1.78 0.91 -6.87
N PRO A 56 -1.98 -0.28 -7.44
CA PRO A 56 -0.99 -1.36 -7.35
C PRO A 56 0.42 -0.94 -7.78
N ASP A 57 0.50 -0.12 -8.83
CA ASP A 57 1.77 0.39 -9.39
C ASP A 57 2.41 1.52 -8.56
N SER A 58 1.66 2.12 -7.64
CA SER A 58 2.20 3.16 -6.76
C SER A 58 3.04 2.62 -5.61
N LEU A 59 2.90 1.33 -5.28
CA LEU A 59 3.58 0.70 -4.14
C LEU A 59 5.06 0.51 -4.42
N LEU A 60 5.88 0.72 -3.40
CA LEU A 60 7.32 0.50 -3.42
C LEU A 60 7.65 -0.94 -3.01
#